data_AF-A0A6M8W5U6-F1
#
_entry.id   AF-A0A6M8W5U6-F1
#
_cell.length_a   1.000
_cell.length_b   1.000
_cell.length_c   1.000
_cell.angle_alpha   90.00
_cell.angle_beta   90.00
_cell.angle_gamma   90.00
#
_symmetry.space_group_name_H-M   'P 1'
#
loop_
_entity.id
_entity.type
_entity.pdbx_description
1 polymer ?
#
loop_
_entity_poly.entity_id
_entity_poly.type
_entity_poly.pdbx_seq_one_letter_code
_entity_poly.pdbx_strand_id
1 'polypeptide(L)'
;MLLSQAASMDFMEAMRVDNLPSPDLKEMMAEMPQPSDPMTFDIDGDGQLAADEQAAQMESMQAYQEAVAQWGAEVTALRLKAQFENSVAQSDANSDGRMDADEWDTRIDRLTYEREERLFLRSYDLDGSGKIEGSELNRYVEWYQTGSQRADVNYDGAVDARDLETMAIRYQQQWR
;
A
#
# COMPACT_ATOMS: atom_id res chain seq x y z
N MET A 1 -6.15 -12.94 12.51
CA MET A 1 -6.86 -12.25 11.42
C MET A 1 -5.88 -12.06 10.28
N LEU A 2 -6.08 -12.80 9.20
CA LEU A 2 -5.23 -12.82 8.01
C LEU A 2 -5.54 -11.57 7.17
N LEU A 3 -4.68 -10.55 7.25
CA LEU A 3 -4.54 -9.60 6.14
C LEU A 3 -4.25 -10.44 4.89
N SER A 4 -5.15 -10.37 3.92
CA SER A 4 -5.13 -11.24 2.74
C SER A 4 -3.79 -11.10 2.02
N GLN A 5 -3.20 -12.22 1.61
CA GLN A 5 -1.94 -12.24 0.86
C GLN A 5 -1.95 -11.29 -0.36
N ALA A 6 -3.13 -11.04 -0.94
CA ALA A 6 -3.32 -10.08 -2.02
C ALA A 6 -3.04 -8.63 -1.60
N ALA A 7 -3.53 -8.19 -0.44
CA ALA A 7 -3.26 -6.84 0.07
C ALA A 7 -1.77 -6.66 0.43
N SER A 8 -1.12 -7.72 0.92
CA SER A 8 0.33 -7.69 1.15
C SER A 8 1.15 -7.72 -0.14
N MET A 9 0.65 -8.34 -1.21
CA MET A 9 1.31 -8.36 -2.52
C MET A 9 1.17 -7.02 -3.23
N ASP A 10 -0.01 -6.40 -3.25
CA ASP A 10 -0.18 -5.04 -3.79
C ASP A 10 0.66 -4.01 -3.00
N PHE A 11 0.74 -4.16 -1.68
CA PHE A 11 1.62 -3.35 -0.83
C PHE A 11 3.11 -3.58 -1.16
N MET A 12 3.54 -4.82 -1.42
CA MET A 12 4.91 -5.13 -1.84
C MET A 12 5.22 -4.69 -3.28
N GLU A 13 4.26 -4.74 -4.18
CA GLU A 13 4.37 -4.28 -5.58
C GLU A 13 4.50 -2.75 -5.64
N ALA A 14 3.73 -2.02 -4.81
CA ALA A 14 3.84 -0.58 -4.62
C ALA A 14 5.15 -0.15 -3.93
N MET A 15 5.83 -1.08 -3.24
CA MET A 15 7.17 -0.89 -2.66
C MET A 15 8.32 -1.31 -3.59
N ARG A 16 8.07 -1.74 -4.84
CA ARG A 16 9.14 -2.01 -5.80
C ARG A 16 9.87 -0.72 -6.15
N VAL A 17 11.20 -0.79 -6.11
CA VAL A 17 12.16 0.29 -6.38
C VAL A 17 11.96 0.93 -7.77
N ASP A 18 11.35 0.20 -8.70
CA ASP A 18 11.20 0.60 -10.10
C ASP A 18 10.11 1.65 -10.37
N ASN A 19 9.21 1.93 -9.41
CA ASN A 19 8.04 2.80 -9.60
C ASN A 19 8.03 4.09 -8.76
N LEU A 20 9.09 4.36 -7.99
CA LEU A 20 9.19 5.59 -7.21
C LEU A 20 9.96 6.65 -8.03
N PRO A 21 9.48 7.90 -8.14
CA PRO A 21 10.35 8.99 -8.55
C PRO A 21 11.44 9.08 -7.48
N SER A 22 12.64 8.63 -7.84
CA SER A 22 13.76 8.55 -6.93
C SER A 22 14.12 9.96 -6.45
N PRO A 23 13.91 10.35 -5.18
CA PRO A 23 14.78 11.37 -4.60
C PRO A 23 16.21 10.88 -4.83
N ASP A 24 17.12 11.75 -5.24
CA ASP A 24 18.38 11.43 -5.93
C ASP A 24 19.19 10.32 -5.21
N LEU A 25 18.85 9.05 -5.49
CA LEU A 25 19.36 7.88 -4.76
C LEU A 25 20.88 7.77 -4.91
N LYS A 26 21.41 8.36 -6.00
CA LYS A 26 22.84 8.49 -6.25
C LYS A 26 23.55 9.38 -5.25
N GLU A 27 22.96 10.52 -4.88
CA GLU A 27 23.55 11.42 -3.87
C GLU A 27 23.47 10.78 -2.48
N MET A 28 22.35 10.14 -2.17
CA MET A 28 22.19 9.43 -0.88
C MET A 28 23.16 8.25 -0.74
N MET A 29 23.36 7.47 -1.80
CA MET A 29 24.37 6.39 -1.83
C MET A 29 25.81 6.90 -1.76
N ALA A 30 26.08 8.12 -2.23
CA ALA A 30 27.40 8.74 -2.14
C ALA A 30 27.72 9.21 -0.69
N GLU A 31 26.70 9.53 0.11
CA GLU A 31 26.82 9.89 1.53
C GLU A 31 26.81 8.68 2.48
N MET A 32 26.77 7.45 1.95
CA MET A 32 26.84 6.24 2.78
C MET A 32 28.13 6.25 3.60
N PRO A 33 28.06 6.03 4.93
CA PRO A 33 29.26 5.85 5.74
C PRO A 33 30.13 4.75 5.13
N GLN A 34 31.45 4.95 5.11
CA GLN A 34 32.40 3.94 4.62
C GLN A 34 33.08 3.24 5.79
N PRO A 35 33.33 1.92 5.68
CA PRO A 35 34.05 1.21 6.72
C PRO A 35 35.49 1.72 6.79
N SER A 36 36.00 1.88 8.01
CA SER A 36 37.41 2.21 8.24
C SER A 36 38.31 1.07 7.76
N ASP A 37 39.38 1.40 7.05
CA ASP A 37 40.33 0.42 6.52
C ASP A 37 41.11 -0.27 7.66
N PRO A 38 41.08 -1.61 7.77
CA PRO A 38 41.84 -2.35 8.80
C PRO A 38 43.33 -2.00 8.82
N MET A 39 43.93 -1.60 7.69
CA MET A 39 45.34 -1.22 7.61
C MET A 39 45.67 0.11 8.30
N THR A 40 44.67 0.90 8.69
CA THR A 40 44.89 2.12 9.49
C THR A 40 45.09 1.84 10.97
N PHE A 41 44.77 0.62 11.43
CA PHE A 41 44.91 0.18 12.81
C PHE A 41 46.18 -0.65 13.05
N ASP A 42 46.84 -1.11 11.99
CA ASP A 42 48.15 -1.79 12.00
C ASP A 42 49.25 -0.72 12.15
N ILE A 43 49.57 -0.35 13.40
CA ILE A 43 50.50 0.75 13.72
C ILE A 43 51.94 0.32 13.53
N ASP A 44 52.25 -0.96 13.81
CA ASP A 44 53.60 -1.50 13.68
C ASP A 44 53.92 -2.04 12.26
N GLY A 45 52.91 -2.16 11.40
CA GLY A 45 53.04 -2.49 9.99
C GLY A 45 53.42 -3.96 9.77
N ASP A 46 53.18 -4.83 10.76
CA ASP A 46 53.54 -6.24 10.70
C ASP A 46 52.51 -7.10 9.94
N GLY A 47 51.37 -6.51 9.56
CA GLY A 47 50.29 -7.15 8.84
C GLY A 47 49.36 -7.99 9.72
N GLN A 48 49.50 -7.92 11.04
CA GLN A 48 48.63 -8.53 12.04
C GLN A 48 48.12 -7.45 13.01
N LEU A 49 46.89 -7.61 13.50
CA LEU A 49 46.37 -6.69 14.52
C LEU A 49 46.63 -7.31 15.90
N ALA A 50 47.46 -6.64 16.70
CA ALA A 50 47.64 -6.92 18.12
C ALA A 50 46.34 -6.65 18.91
N ALA A 51 46.25 -7.13 20.15
CA ALA A 51 45.00 -7.10 20.93
C ALA A 51 44.47 -5.67 21.20
N ASP A 52 45.36 -4.70 21.29
CA ASP A 52 45.09 -3.26 21.41
C ASP A 52 44.62 -2.64 20.09
N GLU A 53 45.22 -3.05 18.97
CA GLU A 53 44.83 -2.62 17.62
C GLU A 53 43.47 -3.20 17.21
N GLN A 54 43.18 -4.43 17.62
CA GLN A 54 41.86 -5.06 17.49
C GLN A 54 40.79 -4.34 18.30
N ALA A 55 41.12 -3.82 19.49
CA ALA A 55 40.19 -3.04 20.30
C ALA A 55 39.81 -1.73 19.61
N ALA A 56 40.79 -1.01 19.04
CA ALA A 56 40.56 0.20 18.27
C ALA A 56 39.74 -0.06 16.99
N GLN A 57 40.01 -1.18 16.30
CA GLN A 57 39.22 -1.61 15.16
C GLN A 57 37.77 -1.95 15.53
N MET A 58 37.54 -2.64 16.66
CA MET A 58 36.19 -2.97 17.11
C MET A 58 35.39 -1.72 17.47
N GLU A 59 36.02 -0.71 18.09
CA GLU A 59 35.38 0.56 18.41
C GLU A 59 35.01 1.34 17.14
N SER A 60 35.90 1.40 16.14
CA SER A 60 35.59 2.04 14.86
C SER A 60 34.49 1.30 14.09
N MET A 61 34.47 -0.04 14.18
CA MET A 61 33.46 -0.87 13.55
C MET A 61 32.08 -0.71 14.23
N GLN A 62 32.04 -0.48 15.54
CA GLN A 62 30.81 -0.11 16.25
C GLN A 62 30.32 1.27 15.84
N ALA A 63 31.20 2.27 15.80
CA ALA A 63 30.85 3.61 15.35
C ALA A 63 30.33 3.62 13.89
N TYR A 64 30.95 2.80 13.02
CA TYR A 64 30.48 2.58 11.65
C TYR A 64 29.08 1.96 11.60
N GLN A 65 28.81 0.93 12.40
CA GLN A 65 27.49 0.29 12.46
C GLN A 65 26.41 1.27 12.93
N GLU A 66 26.72 2.11 13.93
CA GLU A 66 25.81 3.14 14.41
C GLU A 66 25.53 4.20 13.34
N ALA A 67 26.57 4.67 12.63
CA ALA A 67 26.42 5.62 11.53
C ALA A 67 25.57 5.05 10.38
N VAL A 68 25.78 3.79 10.02
CA VAL A 68 24.98 3.10 8.99
C VAL A 68 23.52 2.93 9.45
N ALA A 69 23.30 2.61 10.73
CA ALA A 69 21.95 2.48 11.27
C ALA A 69 21.19 3.82 11.26
N GLN A 70 21.86 4.92 11.63
CA GLN A 70 21.29 6.26 11.58
C GLN A 70 20.99 6.70 10.15
N TRP A 71 21.96 6.55 9.24
CA TRP A 71 21.77 6.84 7.81
C TRP A 71 20.62 6.01 7.21
N GLY A 72 20.54 4.72 7.55
CA GLY A 72 19.44 3.85 7.11
C GLY A 72 18.06 4.31 7.61
N ALA A 73 17.98 4.80 8.85
CA ALA A 73 16.74 5.35 9.39
C ALA A 73 16.32 6.64 8.67
N GLU A 74 17.27 7.54 8.38
CA GLU A 74 17.02 8.78 7.64
C GLU A 74 16.57 8.54 6.20
N VAL A 75 17.25 7.65 5.47
CA VAL A 75 16.87 7.24 4.11
C VAL A 75 15.46 6.66 4.10
N THR A 76 15.14 5.83 5.10
CA THR A 76 13.81 5.22 5.23
C THR A 76 12.74 6.29 5.49
N ALA A 77 13.01 7.24 6.37
CA ALA A 77 12.09 8.35 6.67
C ALA A 77 11.85 9.25 5.45
N LEU A 78 12.90 9.54 4.68
CA LEU A 78 12.81 10.31 3.43
C LEU A 78 12.01 9.57 2.36
N ARG A 79 12.21 8.26 2.21
CA ARG A 79 11.43 7.43 1.28
C ARG A 79 9.95 7.40 1.67
N LEU A 80 9.65 7.22 2.95
CA LEU A 80 8.29 7.29 3.47
C LEU A 80 7.67 8.66 3.18
N LYS A 81 8.39 9.75 3.45
CA LYS A 81 7.94 11.11 3.16
C LYS A 81 7.60 11.30 1.67
N ALA A 82 8.49 10.91 0.76
CA ALA A 82 8.26 11.00 -0.67
C ALA A 82 7.08 10.14 -1.16
N GLN A 83 6.86 8.98 -0.54
CA GLN A 83 5.69 8.14 -0.81
C GLN A 83 4.38 8.81 -0.35
N PHE A 84 4.39 9.42 0.83
CA PHE A 84 3.27 10.21 1.32
C PHE A 84 2.98 11.41 0.42
N GLU A 85 3.99 12.18 0.02
CA GLU A 85 3.84 13.33 -0.86
C GLU A 85 3.28 12.94 -2.24
N ASN A 86 3.75 11.84 -2.84
CA ASN A 86 3.18 11.32 -4.10
C ASN A 86 1.72 10.86 -3.93
N SER A 87 1.38 10.23 -2.80
CA SER A 87 0.00 9.80 -2.52
C SER A 87 -0.95 10.98 -2.29
N VAL A 88 -0.45 12.08 -1.72
CA VAL A 88 -1.18 13.34 -1.57
C VAL A 88 -1.37 14.00 -2.94
N ALA A 89 -0.32 14.11 -3.76
CA ALA A 89 -0.41 14.74 -5.08
C ALA A 89 -1.40 14.06 -6.04
N GLN A 90 -1.63 12.75 -5.89
CA GLN A 90 -2.64 12.03 -6.69
C GLN A 90 -4.08 12.26 -6.21
N SER A 91 -4.29 12.88 -5.05
CA SER A 91 -5.59 13.04 -4.41
C SER A 91 -5.94 14.46 -4.00
N ASP A 92 -4.99 15.38 -4.14
CA ASP A 92 -5.13 16.82 -4.00
C ASP A 92 -5.91 17.39 -5.19
N ALA A 93 -7.25 17.35 -5.09
CA ALA A 93 -8.17 17.77 -6.13
C ALA A 93 -8.16 19.29 -6.37
N ASN A 94 -7.68 20.07 -5.40
CA ASN A 94 -7.61 21.52 -5.48
C ASN A 94 -6.17 22.05 -5.75
N SER A 95 -5.17 21.16 -5.76
CA SER A 95 -3.75 21.44 -6.01
C SER A 95 -3.13 22.46 -5.04
N ASP A 96 -3.59 22.50 -3.78
CA ASP A 96 -3.05 23.38 -2.74
C ASP A 96 -1.85 22.80 -1.97
N GLY A 97 -1.47 21.55 -2.29
CA GLY A 97 -0.35 20.84 -1.69
C GLY A 97 -0.66 20.25 -0.31
N ARG A 98 -1.92 20.24 0.12
CA ARG A 98 -2.40 19.62 1.34
C ARG A 98 -3.57 18.70 1.00
N MET A 99 -3.87 17.80 1.93
CA MET A 99 -5.06 16.97 1.86
C MET A 99 -5.84 17.28 3.13
N ASP A 100 -6.85 18.13 3.01
CA ASP A 100 -7.68 18.49 4.16
C ASP A 100 -8.64 17.34 4.54
N ALA A 101 -9.34 17.48 5.68
CA ALA A 101 -10.22 16.43 6.17
C ALA A 101 -11.36 16.11 5.18
N ASP A 102 -11.85 17.10 4.44
CA ASP A 102 -12.97 16.96 3.51
C ASP A 102 -12.51 16.24 2.22
N GLU A 103 -11.29 16.49 1.76
CA GLU A 103 -10.65 15.78 0.66
C GLU A 103 -10.31 14.33 1.03
N TRP A 104 -9.93 14.09 2.29
CA TRP A 104 -9.77 12.74 2.84
C TRP A 104 -11.09 11.99 2.85
N ASP A 105 -12.15 12.58 3.39
CA ASP A 105 -13.47 11.95 3.40
C ASP A 105 -13.96 11.67 1.98
N THR A 106 -13.81 12.63 1.06
CA THR A 106 -14.17 12.44 -0.36
C THR A 106 -13.39 11.31 -1.02
N ARG A 107 -12.10 11.16 -0.71
CA ARG A 107 -11.26 10.07 -1.22
C ARG A 107 -11.68 8.73 -0.63
N ILE A 108 -11.91 8.67 0.68
CA ILE A 108 -12.35 7.45 1.35
C ILE A 108 -13.72 7.01 0.84
N ASP A 109 -14.65 7.94 0.64
CA ASP A 109 -15.97 7.65 0.06
C ASP A 109 -15.85 7.08 -1.35
N ARG A 110 -14.99 7.67 -2.19
CA ARG A 110 -14.72 7.15 -3.54
C ARG A 110 -14.13 5.73 -3.50
N LEU A 111 -13.10 5.51 -2.69
CA LEU A 111 -12.46 4.20 -2.56
C LEU A 111 -13.42 3.14 -1.99
N THR A 112 -14.31 3.55 -1.07
CA THR A 112 -15.33 2.69 -0.48
C THR A 112 -16.37 2.33 -1.54
N TYR A 113 -16.85 3.31 -2.31
CA TYR A 113 -17.74 3.09 -3.44
C TYR A 113 -17.14 2.13 -4.47
N GLU A 114 -15.91 2.37 -4.94
CA GLU A 114 -15.22 1.50 -5.90
C GLU A 114 -15.00 0.08 -5.38
N ARG A 115 -14.74 -0.07 -4.07
CA ARG A 115 -14.61 -1.38 -3.43
C ARG A 115 -15.96 -2.10 -3.40
N GLU A 116 -17.02 -1.42 -3.00
CA GLU A 116 -18.36 -1.99 -2.94
C GLU A 116 -18.90 -2.35 -4.32
N GLU A 117 -18.63 -1.54 -5.33
CA GLU A 117 -18.99 -1.81 -6.72
C GLU A 117 -18.30 -3.08 -7.23
N ARG A 118 -16.99 -3.22 -6.98
CA ARG A 118 -16.24 -4.45 -7.34
C ARG A 118 -16.77 -5.69 -6.65
N LEU A 119 -17.13 -5.61 -5.37
CA LEU A 119 -17.70 -6.73 -4.63
C LEU A 119 -19.08 -7.10 -5.16
N PHE A 120 -19.89 -6.10 -5.48
CA PHE A 120 -21.21 -6.29 -6.09
C PHE A 120 -21.10 -6.97 -7.45
N LEU A 121 -20.28 -6.45 -8.36
CA LEU A 121 -20.06 -7.07 -9.67
C LEU A 121 -19.53 -8.50 -9.52
N ARG A 122 -18.50 -8.73 -8.70
CA ARG A 122 -18.01 -10.10 -8.43
C ARG A 122 -19.11 -11.09 -7.99
N SER A 123 -20.16 -10.60 -7.33
CA SER A 123 -21.23 -11.43 -6.79
C SER A 123 -22.34 -11.69 -7.80
N TYR A 124 -22.63 -10.71 -8.66
CA TYR A 124 -23.84 -10.69 -9.50
C TYR A 124 -23.57 -10.63 -11.01
N ASP A 125 -22.39 -10.16 -11.44
CA ASP A 125 -21.89 -10.24 -12.82
C ASP A 125 -21.29 -11.64 -13.02
N LEU A 126 -22.12 -12.54 -13.53
CA LEU A 126 -21.82 -13.95 -13.69
C LEU A 126 -21.08 -14.25 -14.99
N ASP A 127 -21.25 -13.40 -16.00
CA ASP A 127 -20.59 -13.55 -17.30
C ASP A 127 -19.30 -12.73 -17.43
N GLY A 128 -19.01 -11.84 -16.48
CA GLY A 128 -17.81 -11.04 -16.42
C GLY A 128 -17.84 -9.85 -17.38
N SER A 129 -19.02 -9.39 -17.78
CA SER A 129 -19.21 -8.24 -18.68
C SER A 129 -18.82 -6.90 -18.04
N GLY A 130 -18.65 -6.87 -16.72
CA GLY A 130 -18.38 -5.67 -15.94
C GLY A 130 -19.63 -4.86 -15.60
N LYS A 131 -20.82 -5.38 -15.90
CA LYS A 131 -22.12 -4.76 -15.60
C LYS A 131 -23.13 -5.83 -15.22
N ILE A 132 -24.25 -5.42 -14.63
CA ILE A 132 -25.37 -6.32 -14.44
C ILE A 132 -26.30 -6.23 -15.64
N GLU A 133 -26.52 -7.35 -16.31
CA GLU A 133 -27.44 -7.49 -17.42
C GLU A 133 -28.80 -8.08 -16.99
N GLY A 134 -29.78 -8.05 -17.90
CA GLY A 134 -31.14 -8.52 -17.58
C GLY A 134 -31.20 -10.02 -17.24
N SER A 135 -30.31 -10.83 -17.80
CA SER A 135 -30.15 -12.26 -17.49
C SER A 135 -29.75 -12.48 -16.03
N GLU A 136 -28.82 -11.68 -15.52
CA GLU A 136 -28.31 -11.74 -14.15
C GLU A 136 -29.30 -11.18 -13.15
N LEU A 137 -30.06 -10.15 -13.56
CA LEU A 137 -31.17 -9.64 -12.76
C LEU A 137 -32.27 -10.71 -12.60
N ASN A 138 -32.59 -11.48 -13.65
CA ASN A 138 -33.50 -12.61 -13.53
C ASN A 138 -32.97 -13.66 -12.55
N ARG A 139 -31.66 -13.95 -12.61
CA ARG A 139 -31.00 -14.88 -11.69
C ARG A 139 -31.05 -14.42 -10.24
N TYR A 140 -30.86 -13.11 -10.01
CA TYR A 140 -31.03 -12.49 -8.71
C TYR A 140 -32.47 -12.63 -8.19
N VAL A 141 -33.48 -12.40 -9.04
CA VAL A 141 -34.89 -12.57 -8.66
C VAL A 141 -35.21 -14.01 -8.25
N GLU A 142 -34.62 -15.02 -8.91
CA GLU A 142 -34.74 -16.41 -8.48
C GLU A 142 -34.15 -16.63 -7.07
N TRP A 143 -32.97 -16.07 -6.79
CA TRP A 143 -32.36 -16.14 -5.46
C TRP A 143 -33.21 -15.46 -4.39
N TYR A 144 -33.79 -14.30 -4.71
CA TYR A 144 -34.68 -13.59 -3.81
C TYR A 144 -35.94 -14.40 -3.49
N GLN A 145 -36.60 -14.96 -4.51
CA GLN A 145 -37.81 -15.78 -4.34
C GLN A 145 -37.56 -17.07 -3.55
N THR A 146 -36.35 -17.63 -3.68
CA THR A 146 -35.95 -18.84 -2.94
C THR A 146 -35.42 -18.55 -1.54
N GLY A 147 -35.33 -17.27 -1.15
CA GLY A 147 -34.77 -16.86 0.15
C GLY A 147 -33.29 -17.18 0.30
N SER A 148 -32.55 -17.25 -0.82
CA SER A 148 -31.12 -17.51 -0.79
C SER A 148 -30.39 -16.34 -0.15
N GLN A 149 -29.43 -16.62 0.74
CA GLN A 149 -28.53 -15.58 1.27
C GLN A 149 -27.73 -14.88 0.17
N ARG A 150 -27.67 -15.42 -1.05
CA ARG A 150 -27.10 -14.73 -2.21
C ARG A 150 -27.92 -13.53 -2.67
N ALA A 151 -29.16 -13.39 -2.22
CA ALA A 151 -30.00 -12.25 -2.54
C ALA A 151 -29.91 -11.11 -1.50
N ASP A 152 -29.18 -11.33 -0.41
CA ASP A 152 -28.83 -10.31 0.59
C ASP A 152 -27.75 -9.38 0.01
N VAL A 153 -28.18 -8.30 -0.64
CA VAL A 153 -27.33 -7.36 -1.39
C VAL A 153 -26.78 -6.29 -0.46
N ASN A 154 -27.53 -5.94 0.60
CA ASN A 154 -27.10 -4.94 1.58
C ASN A 154 -26.28 -5.56 2.73
N TYR A 155 -26.13 -6.90 2.73
CA TYR A 155 -25.37 -7.69 3.70
C TYR A 155 -25.85 -7.53 5.14
N ASP A 156 -27.16 -7.32 5.35
CA ASP A 156 -27.75 -7.15 6.68
C ASP A 156 -28.18 -8.48 7.34
N GLY A 157 -28.04 -9.59 6.63
CA GLY A 157 -28.32 -10.94 7.09
C GLY A 157 -29.77 -11.38 6.88
N ALA A 158 -30.64 -10.52 6.36
CA ALA A 158 -32.00 -10.84 5.97
C ALA A 158 -32.19 -10.63 4.47
N VAL A 159 -33.01 -11.48 3.85
CA VAL A 159 -33.41 -11.30 2.45
C VAL A 159 -34.80 -10.66 2.44
N ASP A 160 -34.88 -9.37 2.15
CA ASP A 160 -36.13 -8.61 2.16
C ASP A 160 -36.21 -7.48 1.12
N ALA A 161 -37.30 -6.69 1.17
CA ALA A 161 -37.56 -5.66 0.18
C ALA A 161 -36.44 -4.60 0.06
N ARG A 162 -35.61 -4.44 1.10
CA ARG A 162 -34.46 -3.53 1.10
C ARG A 162 -33.34 -4.03 0.18
N ASP A 163 -33.22 -5.33 -0.03
CA ASP A 163 -32.29 -5.89 -1.01
C ASP A 163 -32.73 -5.60 -2.43
N LEU A 164 -34.02 -5.73 -2.70
CA LEU A 164 -34.59 -5.40 -4.01
C LEU A 164 -34.38 -3.92 -4.34
N GLU A 165 -34.61 -3.04 -3.36
CA GLU A 165 -34.36 -1.60 -3.50
C GLU A 165 -32.87 -1.32 -3.77
N THR A 166 -31.98 -1.94 -2.99
CA THR A 166 -30.53 -1.79 -3.16
C THR A 166 -30.06 -2.28 -4.53
N MET A 167 -30.55 -3.44 -4.98
CA MET A 167 -30.27 -4.00 -6.29
C MET A 167 -30.75 -3.07 -7.41
N ALA A 168 -31.97 -2.53 -7.30
CA ALA A 168 -32.55 -1.64 -8.29
C ALA A 168 -31.78 -0.30 -8.38
N ILE A 169 -31.38 0.27 -7.24
CA ILE A 169 -30.59 1.50 -7.18
C ILE A 169 -29.24 1.28 -7.87
N ARG A 170 -28.51 0.21 -7.51
CA ARG A 170 -27.21 -0.11 -8.10
C ARG A 170 -27.32 -0.37 -9.60
N TYR A 171 -28.34 -1.12 -10.02
CA TYR A 171 -28.60 -1.36 -11.44
C TYR A 171 -28.83 -0.05 -12.20
N GLN A 172 -29.66 0.88 -11.69
CA GLN A 172 -29.91 2.16 -12.36
C GLN A 172 -28.67 3.06 -12.41
N GLN A 173 -27.83 3.04 -11.39
CA GLN A 173 -26.59 3.85 -11.34
C GLN A 173 -25.58 3.42 -12.40
N GLN A 174 -25.51 2.14 -12.77
CA GLN A 174 -24.60 1.63 -13.81
C GLN A 174 -24.89 2.16 -15.22
N TRP A 175 -26.08 2.71 -15.44
CA TRP A 175 -26.54 3.21 -16.74
C TRP A 175 -26.70 4.74 -16.79
N ARG A 176 -26.27 5.45 -15.75
CA ARG A 176 -26.16 6.92 -15.75
C ARG A 176 -24.76 7.36 -16.16
#